data_AF-A0A662R227-F1
#
_entry.id   AF-A0A662R227-F1
#
_cell.length_a   1.000
_cell.length_b   1.000
_cell.length_c   1.000
_cell.angle_alpha   90.00
_cell.angle_beta   90.00
_cell.angle_gamma   90.00
#
_symmetry.space_group_name_H-M   'P 1'
#
loop_
_entity.id
_entity.type
_entity.pdbx_description
1 polymer ?
#
loop_
_entity_poly.entity_id
_entity_poly.type
_entity_poly.pdbx_seq_one_letter_code
_entity_poly.pdbx_strand_id
1 'polypeptide(L)' 'MDTETNCVIICTHLRNMGFDEYGVLSIIPDSLLLDVVRRWNFNPQEKHLSKHLLDYNYLERVEGGYRLTGADL' A
#
# COMPACT_ATOMS: atom_id res chain seq x y z
N MET A 1 -7.10 16.07 -2.79
CA MET A 1 -6.02 15.09 -3.01
C MET A 1 -6.66 13.94 -3.75
N ASP A 2 -6.15 13.60 -4.91
CA ASP A 2 -6.65 12.49 -5.74
C ASP A 2 -6.20 11.13 -5.18
N THR A 3 -6.93 10.08 -5.57
CA THR A 3 -6.75 8.69 -5.13
C THR A 3 -5.33 8.17 -5.42
N GLU A 4 -4.73 8.61 -6.53
CA GLU A 4 -3.39 8.20 -6.95
C GLU A 4 -2.32 8.76 -6.02
N THR A 5 -2.40 10.05 -5.67
CA THR A 5 -1.53 10.68 -4.66
C THR A 5 -1.61 9.98 -3.30
N ASN A 6 -2.82 9.58 -2.88
CA ASN A 6 -3.01 8.84 -1.63
C ASN A 6 -2.32 7.47 -1.67
N CYS A 7 -2.38 6.78 -2.82
CA CYS A 7 -1.71 5.50 -3.02
C CYS A 7 -0.18 5.64 -2.94
N VAL A 8 0.39 6.65 -3.61
CA VAL A 8 1.83 6.94 -3.56
C VAL A 8 2.31 7.24 -2.13
N ILE A 9 1.54 8.01 -1.36
CA ILE A 9 1.86 8.29 0.05
C ILE A 9 1.90 7.01 0.88
N ILE A 10 0.93 6.11 0.69
CA ILE A 10 0.88 4.82 1.39
C ILE A 10 2.06 3.93 1.02
N CYS A 11 2.37 3.79 -0.26
CA CYS A 11 3.51 3.00 -0.72
C CYS A 11 4.84 3.55 -0.20
N THR A 12 5.02 4.88 -0.26
CA THR A 12 6.18 5.56 0.33
C THR A 12 6.30 5.29 1.83
N HIS A 13 5.19 5.31 2.56
CA HIS A 13 5.20 5.03 3.98
C HIS A 13 5.58 3.58 4.29
N LEU A 14 5.02 2.62 3.56
CA LEU A 14 5.37 1.20 3.66
C LEU A 14 6.87 0.97 3.38
N ARG A 15 7.45 1.64 2.38
CA ARG A 15 8.90 1.62 2.12
C ARG A 15 9.73 2.17 3.26
N ASN A 16 9.32 3.30 3.83
CA ASN A 16 10.00 3.88 5.00
C ASN A 16 9.93 2.98 6.24
N MET A 17 8.95 2.07 6.32
CA MET A 17 8.87 1.04 7.36
C MET A 17 9.75 -0.19 7.07
N GLY A 18 10.37 -0.28 5.90
CA GLY A 18 11.26 -1.37 5.49
C GLY A 18 10.60 -2.40 4.56
N PHE A 19 9.37 -2.16 4.09
CA PHE A 19 8.74 -2.99 3.07
C PHE A 19 9.17 -2.50 1.69
N ASP A 20 10.01 -3.26 1.00
CA ASP A 20 10.48 -2.95 -0.34
C ASP A 20 10.69 -4.24 -1.13
N GLU A 21 10.75 -4.15 -2.45
CA GLU A 21 11.06 -5.29 -3.34
C GLU A 21 12.45 -5.89 -3.02
N TYR A 22 13.38 -5.07 -2.51
CA TYR A 22 14.71 -5.45 -2.03
C TYR A 22 14.86 -5.38 -0.50
N GLY A 23 13.79 -5.04 0.22
CA GLY A 23 13.79 -4.84 1.67
C GLY A 23 13.81 -6.14 2.47
N VAL A 24 14.19 -6.05 3.75
CA VAL A 24 14.20 -7.18 4.70
C VAL A 24 12.79 -7.77 4.88
N LEU A 25 11.75 -6.95 4.71
CA LEU A 25 10.35 -7.36 4.81
C LEU A 25 9.68 -7.29 3.44
N SER A 26 9.67 -8.40 2.71
CA SER A 26 9.09 -8.47 1.37
C SER A 26 7.56 -8.68 1.32
N ILE A 27 6.91 -8.85 2.49
CA ILE A 27 5.48 -9.17 2.60
C ILE A 27 4.83 -8.28 3.65
N ILE A 28 3.84 -7.50 3.23
CA ILE A 28 2.98 -6.65 4.05
C ILE A 28 1.75 -7.48 4.47
N PRO A 29 1.56 -7.74 5.78
CA PRO A 29 0.38 -8.43 6.28
C PRO A 29 -0.90 -7.64 6.00
N ASP A 30 -2.03 -8.33 5.77
CA ASP A 30 -3.35 -7.71 5.58
C ASP A 30 -3.71 -6.74 6.72
N SER A 31 -3.45 -7.12 7.97
CA SER A 31 -3.72 -6.30 9.15
C SER A 31 -2.93 -4.99 9.15
N LEU A 32 -1.65 -5.06 8.77
CA LEU A 32 -0.79 -3.88 8.70
C LEU A 32 -1.22 -2.95 7.57
N LEU A 33 -1.54 -3.49 6.39
CA LEU A 33 -2.04 -2.67 5.28
C LEU A 33 -3.34 -1.96 5.67
N LEU A 34 -4.27 -2.67 6.31
CA LEU A 34 -5.51 -2.08 6.80
C LEU A 34 -5.25 -0.97 7.85
N ASP A 35 -4.31 -1.18 8.75
CA ASP A 35 -3.94 -0.17 9.75
C ASP A 35 -3.29 1.06 9.11
N VAL A 36 -2.38 0.88 8.14
CA VAL A 36 -1.77 1.99 7.39
C VAL A 36 -2.84 2.77 6.61
N VAL A 37 -3.69 2.07 5.84
CA VAL A 37 -4.80 2.70 5.11
C VAL A 37 -5.72 3.48 6.05
N ARG A 38 -6.10 2.89 7.19
CA ARG A 38 -6.94 3.54 8.22
C ARG A 38 -6.29 4.73 8.90
N ARG A 39 -4.97 4.70 9.10
CA ARG A 39 -4.25 5.76 9.80
C ARG A 39 -4.04 6.98 8.92
N TRP A 40 -3.90 6.76 7.61
CA TRP A 40 -3.67 7.81 6.64
C TRP A 40 -4.96 8.36 6.03
N ASN A 41 -6.09 7.64 6.16
CA ASN A 41 -7.49 8.07 5.98
C ASN A 41 -7.71 9.36 5.16
N PHE A 42 -7.17 9.40 3.94
CA PHE A 42 -7.46 10.46 3.02
C PHE A 42 -8.87 10.20 2.49
N ASN A 43 -9.81 10.95 3.06
CA ASN A 43 -11.23 10.98 2.72
C ASN A 43 -12.04 9.69 3.02
N PRO A 44 -12.98 9.71 3.99
CA PRO A 44 -13.82 8.55 4.34
C PRO A 44 -14.76 8.06 3.22
N GLN A 45 -14.81 8.75 2.07
CA GLN A 45 -15.49 8.27 0.86
C GLN A 45 -14.68 7.21 0.11
N GLU A 46 -13.35 7.13 0.31
CA GLU A 46 -12.47 6.16 -0.35
C GLU A 46 -12.38 4.83 0.42
N LYS A 47 -13.53 4.21 0.68
CA LYS A 47 -13.63 2.89 1.35
C LYS A 47 -12.89 1.75 0.61
N HIS A 48 -12.33 2.02 -0.57
CA HIS A 48 -11.72 1.04 -1.46
C HIS A 48 -10.26 1.34 -1.78
N LEU A 49 -9.56 2.12 -0.97
CA LEU A 49 -8.16 2.48 -1.22
C LEU A 49 -7.23 1.25 -1.38
N SER A 50 -7.47 0.18 -0.63
CA SER A 50 -6.77 -1.11 -0.81
C SER A 50 -7.03 -1.76 -2.18
N LYS A 51 -8.23 -1.57 -2.73
CA LYS A 51 -8.57 -2.00 -4.10
C LYS A 51 -7.85 -1.14 -5.13
N HIS A 52 -7.78 0.17 -4.92
CA HIS A 52 -7.04 1.07 -5.81
C HIS A 52 -5.54 0.75 -5.85
N LEU A 53 -4.92 0.41 -4.72
CA LEU A 53 -3.52 -0.03 -4.69
C LEU A 53 -3.27 -1.29 -5.54
N LEU A 54 -4.26 -2.18 -5.63
CA LEU A 54 -4.20 -3.36 -6.51
C LEU A 54 -4.51 -2.98 -7.97
N ASP A 55 -5.53 -2.16 -8.21
CA ASP A 55 -5.97 -1.75 -9.55
C ASP A 55 -4.89 -0.91 -10.26
N TYR A 56 -4.17 -0.06 -9.53
CA TYR A 56 -3.01 0.71 -10.01
C TYR A 56 -1.71 -0.09 -10.03
N ASN A 57 -1.77 -1.37 -9.65
CA ASN A 57 -0.64 -2.27 -9.66
C ASN A 57 0.54 -1.76 -8.81
N TYR A 58 0.25 -1.09 -7.68
CA TYR A 58 1.22 -0.69 -6.66
C TYR A 58 1.48 -1.79 -5.62
N LEU A 59 0.48 -2.66 -5.44
CA LEU A 59 0.57 -3.86 -4.63
C LEU A 59 0.24 -5.08 -5.48
N GLU A 60 0.94 -6.19 -5.21
CA GLU A 60 0.58 -7.52 -5.67
C GLU A 60 0.11 -8.38 -4.48
N ARG A 61 -0.87 -9.24 -4.71
CA ARG A 61 -1.32 -10.23 -3.73
C ARG A 61 -0.37 -11.42 -3.76
N VAL A 62 0.20 -11.78 -2.62
CA VAL A 62 1.10 -12.93 -2.47
C VAL A 62 0.61 -13.86 -1.35
N GLU A 63 1.18 -15.05 -1.24
CA GLU A 63 0.88 -15.95 -0.13
C GLU A 63 1.26 -15.27 1.20
N GLY A 64 0.26 -15.05 2.07
CA GLY A 64 0.44 -14.42 3.37
C GLY A 64 0.29 -12.89 3.42
N GLY A 65 -0.02 -12.20 2.31
CA GLY A 65 -0.29 -10.76 2.35
C GLY A 65 -0.16 -10.05 1.00
N TYR A 66 0.52 -8.91 1.00
CA TYR A 66 0.78 -8.09 -0.18
C TYR A 66 2.27 -7.78 -0.34
N ARG A 67 2.72 -7.46 -1.55
CA ARG A 67 4.06 -6.94 -1.81
C ARG A 67 3.97 -5.67 -2.66
N LEU A 68 4.88 -4.72 -2.46
CA LEU A 68 5.03 -3.54 -3.31
C LEU A 68 5.69 -3.90 -4.63
N THR A 69 5.15 -3.40 -5.74
CA THR A 69 5.50 -3.79 -7.11
C THR A 69 6.42 -2.80 -7.83
N GLY A 70 6.95 -1.80 -7.13
CA GLY A 70 7.87 -0.80 -7.74
C GLY A 70 7.20 0.19 -8.69
N ALA A 71 5.90 0.04 -9.00
CA ALA A 71 5.19 0.86 -9.99
C ALA A 71 4.97 2.34 -9.58
N ASP A 72 5.27 2.69 -8.33
CA ASP A 72 5.29 4.05 -7.79
C ASP A 72 6.68 4.73 -7.82
N LEU A 73 7.68 4.10 -8.46
CA LEU A 73 8.99 4.71 -8.80
C LEU A 73 8.93 5.38 -10.19
#